data_AF-A0ABC9NU84-F1
#
_entry.id   AF-A0ABC9NU84-F1
#
_cell.length_a   1.000
_cell.length_b   1.000
_cell.length_c   1.000
_cell.angle_alpha   90.00
_cell.angle_beta   90.00
_cell.angle_gamma   90.00
#
_symmetry.space_group_name_H-M   'P 1'
#
loop_
_entity.id
_entity.type
_entity.pdbx_description
1 polymer ?
#
loop_
_entity_poly.entity_id
_entity_poly.type
_entity_poly.pdbx_seq_one_letter_code
_entity_poly.pdbx_strand_id
1 'polypeptide(L)' 'MVIPLASARLLSDKVSRELYPVVHVRDESCRMMTTDMASVPVSVIGEEVADLSHRENDIKNAINLMFWGI' A
#
# COMPACT_ATOMS: atom_id res chain seq x y z
N MET A 1 -0.48 3.92 12.35
CA MET A 1 -1.39 3.64 11.22
C MET A 1 -0.58 2.94 10.15
N VAL A 2 -1.11 1.89 9.54
CA VAL A 2 -0.45 1.12 8.49
C VAL A 2 -1.44 0.87 7.36
N ILE A 3 -0.91 0.62 6.16
CA ILE A 3 -1.68 0.12 5.01
C ILE A 3 -1.14 -1.27 4.68
N PRO A 4 -1.97 -2.32 4.69
CA PRO A 4 -1.49 -3.67 4.39
C PRO A 4 -1.09 -3.83 2.92
N LEU A 5 -0.17 -4.75 2.67
CA LEU A 5 0.25 -5.15 1.33
C LEU A 5 -0.34 -6.52 0.99
N ALA A 6 -0.92 -6.66 -0.20
CA ALA A 6 -1.36 -7.94 -0.75
C ALA A 6 -0.51 -8.29 -1.99
N SER A 7 -0.28 -9.57 -2.26
CA SER A 7 0.40 -9.98 -3.50
C SER A 7 -0.37 -9.47 -4.71
N ALA A 8 0.29 -8.77 -5.63
CA ALA A 8 -0.37 -8.22 -6.80
C ALA A 8 -0.98 -9.31 -7.71
N ARG A 9 -0.47 -10.55 -7.61
CA ARG A 9 -0.98 -11.72 -8.33
C ARG A 9 -2.41 -12.11 -7.94
N LEU A 10 -2.88 -11.68 -6.77
CA LEU A 10 -4.22 -11.96 -6.26
C LEU A 10 -5.27 -10.97 -6.79
N LEU A 11 -4.84 -9.88 -7.44
CA LEU A 11 -5.72 -8.82 -7.91
C LEU A 11 -5.73 -8.75 -9.43
N SER A 12 -6.89 -8.42 -9.99
CA SER A 12 -7.02 -8.15 -11.43
C SER A 12 -6.25 -6.88 -11.82
N ASP A 13 -5.71 -6.85 -13.03
CA ASP A 13 -5.11 -5.64 -13.61
C ASP A 13 -6.11 -4.47 -13.76
N LYS A 14 -7.42 -4.75 -13.71
CA LYS A 14 -8.48 -3.73 -13.73
C LYS A 14 -8.57 -2.92 -12.43
N VAL A 15 -7.89 -3.36 -11.36
CA VAL A 15 -7.86 -2.64 -10.08
C VAL A 15 -7.02 -1.36 -10.21
N SER A 16 -7.61 -0.22 -9.85
CA SER A 16 -6.99 1.11 -9.94
C SER A 16 -5.60 1.11 -9.32
N ARG A 17 -4.61 1.57 -10.10
CA ARG A 17 -3.22 1.74 -9.62
C ARG A 17 -3.02 3.06 -8.86
N GLU A 18 -3.94 4.00 -9.03
CA GLU A 18 -3.94 5.26 -8.27
C GLU A 18 -4.43 5.04 -6.84
N LEU A 19 -5.51 4.25 -6.67
CA LEU A 19 -6.03 3.92 -5.34
C LEU A 19 -5.27 2.75 -4.68
N TYR A 20 -4.79 1.79 -5.49
CA TYR A 20 -4.01 0.64 -5.00
C TYR A 20 -2.65 0.57 -5.71
N PRO A 21 -1.69 1.44 -5.34
CA PRO A 21 -0.35 1.46 -5.93
C PRO A 21 0.32 0.09 -5.93
N VAL A 22 1.06 -0.20 -7.00
CA VAL A 22 1.94 -1.37 -7.07
C VAL A 22 3.32 -0.97 -6.56
N VAL A 23 3.80 -1.65 -5.53
CA VAL A 23 5.14 -1.49 -4.96
C VAL A 23 5.92 -2.80 -5.08
N HIS A 24 7.24 -2.71 -5.09
CA HIS A 24 8.11 -3.89 -5.09
C HIS A 24 8.77 -3.99 -3.73
N VAL A 25 8.51 -5.08 -3.03
CA VAL A 25 9.13 -5.38 -1.75
C VAL A 25 9.93 -6.66 -1.96
N ARG A 26 11.26 -6.56 -1.84
CA ARG A 26 12.19 -7.62 -2.25
C ARG A 26 11.97 -7.96 -3.74
N ASP A 27 11.59 -9.20 -4.07
CA ASP A 27 11.35 -9.69 -5.43
C ASP A 27 9.85 -9.88 -5.76
N GLU A 28 8.95 -9.35 -4.94
CA GLU A 28 7.51 -9.49 -5.13
C GLU A 28 6.83 -8.15 -5.43
N SER A 29 5.98 -8.16 -6.46
CA SER A 29 5.04 -7.07 -6.73
C SER A 29 3.86 -7.18 -5.76
N CYS A 30 3.64 -6.13 -4.98
CA CYS A 30 2.56 -6.03 -4.01
C CYS A 30 1.63 -4.87 -4.36
N ARG A 31 0.35 -5.02 -4.04
CA ARG A 31 -0.65 -3.96 -4.05
C ARG A 31 -0.79 -3.39 -2.65
N MET A 32 -0.72 -2.07 -2.55
CA MET A 32 -1.01 -1.37 -1.32
C MET A 32 -2.53 -1.25 -1.14
N MET A 33 -3.08 -1.89 -0.11
CA MET A 33 -4.52 -1.99 0.13
C MET A 33 -5.03 -0.76 0.86
N THR A 34 -5.00 0.41 0.21
CA THR A 34 -5.27 1.73 0.81
C THR A 34 -6.58 1.79 1.61
N THR A 35 -7.64 1.14 1.13
CA THR A 35 -8.94 1.08 1.81
C THR A 35 -8.95 0.26 3.10
N ASP A 36 -7.95 -0.60 3.28
CA ASP A 36 -7.80 -1.47 4.45
C ASP A 36 -6.84 -0.84 5.49
N MET A 37 -6.60 0.47 5.37
CA MET A 37 -5.79 1.23 6.33
C MET A 37 -6.35 1.08 7.75
N ALA A 38 -5.48 0.74 8.69
CA ALA A 38 -5.85 0.54 10.08
C ALA A 38 -4.73 0.92 11.05
N SER A 39 -5.06 1.06 12.32
CA SER A 39 -4.06 1.12 13.39
C SER A 39 -3.76 -0.28 13.90
N VAL A 40 -2.49 -0.55 14.16
CA VAL A 40 -2.01 -1.82 14.73
C VAL A 40 -1.26 -1.54 16.04
N PRO A 41 -1.38 -2.41 17.06
CA PRO A 41 -0.53 -2.33 18.25
C PRO A 41 0.95 -2.46 17.89
N VAL A 42 1.84 -1.76 18.59
CA VAL A 42 3.30 -1.88 18.35
C VAL A 42 3.78 -3.31 18.58
N SER A 43 3.12 -4.06 19.47
CA SER A 43 3.45 -5.45 19.78
C SER A 43 3.30 -6.43 18.60
N VAL A 44 2.60 -6.04 17.53
CA VAL A 44 2.46 -6.87 16.32
C VAL A 44 3.36 -6.41 15.17
N ILE A 45 4.14 -5.33 15.35
CA ILE A 45 5.09 -4.85 14.35
C ILE A 45 6.33 -5.73 14.42
N GLY A 46 6.61 -6.44 13.33
CA GLY A 46 7.79 -7.29 13.19
C GLY A 46 9.01 -6.52 12.68
N GLU A 47 9.94 -7.25 12.05
CA GLU A 47 11.14 -6.67 11.46
C GLU A 47 10.83 -5.77 10.25
N GLU A 48 11.63 -4.72 10.09
CA GLU A 48 11.62 -3.90 8.87
C GLU A 48 12.26 -4.70 7.73
N VAL A 49 11.60 -4.73 6.57
CA VAL A 49 12.04 -5.54 5.42
C VAL A 49 12.25 -4.73 4.13
N ALA A 50 11.81 -3.47 4.08
CA ALA A 50 11.97 -2.56 2.95
C ALA A 50 11.60 -1.11 3.33
N ASP A 51 12.14 -0.16 2.58
CA ASP A 51 11.76 1.26 2.62
C ASP A 51 11.03 1.66 1.32
N LEU A 52 9.84 2.23 1.47
CA LEU A 52 8.99 2.71 0.37
C LEU A 52 8.95 4.24 0.27
N SER A 53 9.84 4.97 0.96
CA SER A 53 9.97 6.43 0.90
C SER A 53 10.07 6.97 -0.53
N HIS A 54 10.75 6.25 -1.43
CA HIS A 54 10.85 6.59 -2.86
C HIS A 54 9.50 6.58 -3.61
N ARG A 55 8.43 6.02 -3.02
CA ARG A 55 7.05 6.00 -3.54
C ARG A 55 6.12 6.96 -2.80
N GLU A 56 6.66 7.88 -2.01
CA GLU A 56 5.92 8.84 -1.19
C GLU A 56 4.77 9.53 -1.96
N ASN A 57 5.02 9.96 -3.19
CA ASN A 57 3.99 10.64 -4.00
C ASN A 57 2.81 9.72 -4.32
N ASP A 58 3.06 8.48 -4.73
CA ASP A 58 1.98 7.52 -5.04
C ASP A 58 1.18 7.18 -3.78
N ILE A 59 1.88 7.04 -2.64
CA ILE A 59 1.25 6.75 -1.34
C ILE A 59 0.35 7.91 -0.91
N LYS A 60 0.86 9.15 -0.96
CA LYS A 60 0.08 10.35 -0.63
C LYS A 60 -1.13 10.51 -1.54
N ASN A 61 -0.95 10.30 -2.85
CA ASN A 61 -2.03 10.42 -3.82
C ASN A 61 -3.13 9.36 -3.58
N ALA A 62 -2.77 8.12 -3.28
CA ALA A 62 -3.74 7.07 -2.96
C ALA A 62 -4.57 7.41 -1.70
N ILE A 63 -3.91 7.91 -0.65
CA ILE A 63 -4.59 8.33 0.59
C ILE A 63 -5.52 9.52 0.31
N ASN A 64 -5.04 10.53 -0.41
CA ASN A 64 -5.85 11.69 -0.78
C ASN A 64 -7.06 11.27 -1.61
N LEU A 65 -6.88 10.38 -2.59
CA LEU A 65 -7.96 9.85 -3.43
C LEU A 65 -9.01 9.11 -2.59
N MET A 66 -8.61 8.34 -1.58
CA MET A 66 -9.52 7.62 -0.69
C MET A 66 -10.45 8.57 0.10
N PHE A 67 -9.94 9.71 0.57
CA PHE A 67 -10.71 10.61 1.43
C PHE A 67 -11.37 11.76 0.69
N TRP A 68 -10.67 12.33 -0.29
CA TRP A 68 -11.05 13.58 -0.95
C TRP A 68 -11.49 13.36 -2.41
N GLY A 69 -11.15 12.21 -3.01
CA GLY A 69 -11.40 11.99 -4.42
C GLY A 69 -10.47 12.83 -5.30
N ILE A 70 -11.06 13.69 -6.14
CA ILE A 70 -10.38 14.61 -7.08
C ILE A 70 -10.08 15.94 -6.41
#